data_AF-A0AAD7UGC0-F1
#
_entry.id   AF-A0AAD7UGC0-F1
#
_cell.length_a   1.000
_cell.length_b   1.000
_cell.length_c   1.000
_cell.angle_alpha   90.00
_cell.angle_beta   90.00
_cell.angle_gamma   90.00
#
_symmetry.space_group_name_H-M   'P 1'
#
loop_
_entity.id
_entity.type
_entity.pdbx_description
1 polymer ?
#
loop_
_entity_poly.entity_id
_entity_poly.type
_entity_poly.pdbx_seq_one_letter_code
_entity_poly.pdbx_strand_id
1 'polypeptide(L)'
;MPRRASRDSNHTGGSQAGAARVSCGANRSDVLWERANVVVQTLNTKSFETAMNNAQAALRENDMRRLVSIYQSALDVETRLLEEIDSALDDSTPLGARTDLAVDDQVAAKVASHGLWILARVVGIQSDDVEVEDVDDDNLRRFKVKRHDVLQLPREPSEIAVARATYKPPAMVFAMYPETTSFYKAEVVAPAHISVTGEDVCLVRFADDEDDEGNLPARPIPLRFIAELPPHI
;
A
#
# COMPACT_ATOMS: atom_id res chain seq x y z
N MET A 1 23.11 25.87 86.95
CA MET A 1 21.89 26.39 86.28
C MET A 1 21.85 27.90 86.54
N PRO A 2 21.58 28.82 85.59
CA PRO A 2 20.91 28.67 84.29
C PRO A 2 21.56 29.38 83.06
N ARG A 3 21.14 28.89 81.87
CA ARG A 3 20.71 29.55 80.60
C ARG A 3 21.46 30.71 79.90
N ARG A 4 21.58 30.48 78.56
CA ARG A 4 21.46 31.40 77.39
C ARG A 4 22.58 32.43 77.24
N ALA A 5 22.95 32.94 76.06
CA ALA A 5 22.72 32.68 74.64
C ALA A 5 23.57 33.74 73.90
N SER A 6 23.78 33.55 72.59
CA SER A 6 23.94 34.64 71.59
C SER A 6 25.25 35.44 71.62
N ARG A 7 25.99 35.44 70.50
CA ARG A 7 25.98 36.48 69.42
C ARG A 7 26.66 37.78 69.88
N ASP A 8 27.53 38.44 69.14
CA ASP A 8 27.72 38.52 67.69
C ASP A 8 28.99 39.35 67.41
N SER A 9 29.53 39.20 66.18
CA SER A 9 30.11 40.29 65.35
C SER A 9 31.50 40.84 65.73
N ASN A 10 32.38 41.32 64.83
CA ASN A 10 32.32 41.54 63.39
C ASN A 10 33.72 41.95 62.84
N HIS A 11 33.88 41.89 61.51
CA HIS A 11 34.76 42.71 60.64
C HIS A 11 36.27 42.34 60.59
N THR A 12 36.99 42.34 59.45
CA THR A 12 36.90 43.23 58.27
C THR A 12 37.70 42.70 57.06
N GLY A 13 37.23 42.98 55.84
CA GLY A 13 38.01 43.25 54.59
C GLY A 13 38.66 42.08 53.83
N GLY A 14 38.65 41.97 52.50
CA GLY A 14 38.10 42.79 51.42
C GLY A 14 38.77 42.42 50.07
N SER A 15 38.03 42.61 48.96
CA SER A 15 38.51 42.80 47.56
C SER A 15 39.08 41.57 46.80
N GLN A 16 38.85 41.30 45.51
CA GLN A 16 38.03 41.84 44.41
C GLN A 16 38.12 40.83 43.25
N ALA A 17 37.01 40.53 42.56
CA ALA A 17 36.98 40.23 41.11
C ALA A 17 35.53 40.18 40.63
N GLY A 18 35.18 41.07 39.72
CA GLY A 18 33.83 41.17 39.16
C GLY A 18 33.50 40.03 38.21
N ALA A 19 32.26 39.57 38.27
CA ALA A 19 31.56 38.99 37.15
C ALA A 19 30.06 39.23 37.35
N ALA A 20 29.42 39.61 36.26
CA ALA A 20 28.04 40.07 36.19
C ALA A 20 27.04 39.11 36.85
N ARG A 21 25.99 39.70 37.45
CA ARG A 21 24.72 39.02 37.68
C ARG A 21 24.17 38.58 36.31
N VAL A 22 24.07 37.28 36.11
CA VAL A 22 22.95 36.71 35.37
C VAL A 22 22.35 35.62 36.23
N SER A 23 21.19 35.93 36.81
CA SER A 23 20.28 34.92 37.33
C SER A 23 19.72 34.17 36.13
N CYS A 24 20.38 33.07 35.75
CA CYS A 24 19.74 32.02 34.99
C CYS A 24 19.39 30.94 36.00
N GLY A 25 18.11 30.84 36.37
CA GLY A 25 17.59 29.60 36.89
C GLY A 25 17.76 28.55 35.80
N ALA A 26 18.82 27.75 35.88
CA ALA A 26 18.95 26.56 35.06
C ALA A 26 17.77 25.66 35.45
N ASN A 27 16.86 25.43 34.51
CA ASN A 27 15.76 24.52 34.71
C ASN A 27 16.32 23.15 35.07
N ARG A 28 15.63 22.45 35.97
CA ARG A 28 15.94 21.05 36.37
C ARG A 28 16.13 20.09 35.18
N SER A 29 15.68 20.46 33.98
CA SER A 29 15.89 19.73 32.73
C SER A 29 17.36 19.66 32.31
N ASP A 30 18.16 20.70 32.53
CA ASP A 30 19.46 20.82 31.87
C ASP A 30 20.54 20.00 32.59
N VAL A 31 20.44 19.91 33.92
CA VAL A 31 21.31 19.04 34.76
C VAL A 31 20.98 17.55 34.57
N LEU A 32 19.76 17.23 34.14
CA LEU A 32 19.36 15.85 33.83
C LEU A 32 19.87 15.40 32.46
N TRP A 33 19.94 16.31 31.48
CA TRP A 33 20.46 16.00 30.15
C TRP A 33 21.97 15.75 30.13
N GLU A 34 22.75 16.49 30.90
CA GLU A 34 24.21 16.36 30.91
C GLU A 34 24.68 15.09 31.64
N ARG A 35 23.92 14.62 32.64
CA ARG A 35 24.13 13.31 33.30
C ARG A 35 23.66 12.14 32.44
N ALA A 36 22.61 12.32 31.63
CA ALA A 36 22.19 11.32 30.67
C ALA A 36 23.23 11.13 29.56
N ASN A 37 23.88 12.21 29.10
CA ASN A 37 24.86 12.11 28.01
C ASN A 37 26.15 11.36 28.40
N VAL A 38 26.60 11.48 29.66
CA VAL A 38 27.75 10.70 30.16
C VAL A 38 27.40 9.22 30.33
N VAL A 39 26.17 8.89 30.73
CA VAL A 39 25.69 7.49 30.82
C VAL A 39 25.52 6.89 29.41
N VAL A 40 25.06 7.69 28.44
CA VAL A 40 24.89 7.29 27.04
C VAL A 40 26.25 7.07 26.34
N GLN A 41 27.30 7.82 26.70
CA GLN A 41 28.63 7.63 26.09
C GLN A 41 29.48 6.52 26.72
N THR A 42 29.23 6.14 27.98
CA THR A 42 30.00 5.07 28.66
C THR A 42 29.41 3.66 28.43
N LEU A 43 28.16 3.57 27.93
CA LEU A 43 27.50 2.30 27.62
C LEU A 43 27.72 1.82 26.18
N ASN A 44 28.74 2.36 25.51
CA ASN A 44 29.08 1.94 24.16
C ASN A 44 30.23 0.92 24.15
N THR A 45 30.11 -0.03 23.23
CA THR A 45 31.08 -1.07 22.76
C THR A 45 30.96 -2.48 23.35
N LYS A 46 31.30 -2.77 24.62
CA LYS A 46 31.43 -4.19 25.03
C LYS A 46 30.12 -4.96 25.17
N SER A 47 29.02 -4.31 25.56
CA SER A 47 27.73 -4.98 25.71
C SER A 47 26.99 -5.13 24.37
N PHE A 48 27.23 -4.23 23.42
CA PHE A 48 26.58 -4.28 22.10
C PHE A 48 27.23 -5.32 21.21
N GLU A 49 28.57 -5.42 21.17
CA GLU A 49 29.25 -6.49 20.42
C GLU A 49 28.95 -7.88 20.99
N THR A 50 28.86 -8.01 22.32
CA THR A 50 28.46 -9.28 22.96
C THR A 50 26.99 -9.61 22.67
N ALA A 51 26.09 -8.63 22.65
CA ALA A 51 24.70 -8.83 22.26
C ALA A 51 24.55 -9.15 20.76
N MET A 52 25.37 -8.56 19.89
CA MET A 52 25.32 -8.78 18.44
C MET A 52 25.96 -10.12 18.06
N ASN A 53 27.07 -10.53 18.70
CA ASN A 53 27.66 -11.85 18.53
C ASN A 53 26.79 -12.95 19.14
N ASN A 54 26.10 -12.70 20.27
CA ASN A 54 25.11 -13.63 20.83
C ASN A 54 23.82 -13.68 19.99
N ALA A 55 23.41 -12.57 19.36
CA ALA A 55 22.28 -12.54 18.41
C ALA A 55 22.64 -13.27 17.10
N GLN A 56 23.86 -13.09 16.58
CA GLN A 56 24.38 -13.85 15.44
C GLN A 56 24.58 -15.35 15.76
N ALA A 57 24.86 -15.71 17.02
CA ALA A 57 24.90 -17.09 17.48
C ALA A 57 23.50 -17.69 17.72
N ALA A 58 22.51 -16.89 18.10
CA ALA A 58 21.11 -17.29 18.27
C ALA A 58 20.31 -17.36 16.95
N LEU A 59 20.84 -16.78 15.88
CA LEU A 59 20.31 -16.82 14.50
C LEU A 59 20.52 -18.16 13.78
N ARG A 60 20.92 -19.23 14.48
CA ARG A 60 20.95 -20.59 13.91
C ARG A 60 19.80 -21.42 14.45
N GLU A 61 19.06 -21.98 13.50
CA GLU A 61 18.06 -23.05 13.63
C GLU A 61 16.63 -22.64 14.06
N ASN A 62 16.44 -21.70 15.00
CA ASN A 62 15.08 -21.35 15.47
C ASN A 62 14.34 -20.27 14.67
N ASP A 63 15.05 -19.37 13.97
CA ASP A 63 14.40 -18.35 13.13
C ASP A 63 13.97 -18.91 11.76
N MET A 64 14.69 -19.92 11.24
CA MET A 64 14.29 -20.54 9.97
C MET A 64 12.96 -21.28 10.09
N ARG A 65 12.71 -21.96 11.23
CA ARG A 65 11.42 -22.63 11.47
C ARG A 65 10.27 -21.65 11.62
N ARG A 66 10.49 -20.47 12.22
CA ARG A 66 9.47 -19.43 12.31
C ARG A 66 9.18 -18.81 10.97
N LEU A 67 10.21 -18.48 10.19
CA LEU A 67 10.03 -17.98 8.83
C LEU A 67 9.33 -19.02 7.95
N VAL A 68 9.78 -20.28 7.98
CA VAL A 68 9.14 -21.39 7.25
C VAL A 68 7.70 -21.59 7.71
N SER A 69 7.39 -21.50 9.00
CA SER A 69 6.01 -21.60 9.50
C SER A 69 5.13 -20.43 9.04
N ILE A 70 5.67 -19.21 8.99
CA ILE A 70 4.95 -18.04 8.47
C ILE A 70 4.71 -18.23 6.97
N TYR A 71 5.74 -18.60 6.20
CA TYR A 71 5.61 -18.87 4.76
C TYR A 71 4.66 -20.02 4.46
N GLN A 72 4.70 -21.11 5.23
CA GLN A 72 3.78 -22.24 5.10
C GLN A 72 2.34 -21.82 5.44
N SER A 73 2.15 -21.01 6.49
CA SER A 73 0.81 -20.50 6.80
C SER A 73 0.27 -19.54 5.73
N ALA A 74 1.14 -18.74 5.10
CA ALA A 74 0.77 -17.89 3.98
C ALA A 74 0.43 -18.72 2.73
N LEU A 75 1.22 -19.76 2.43
CA LEU A 75 0.93 -20.71 1.36
C LEU A 75 -0.35 -21.51 1.61
N ASP A 76 -0.65 -21.89 2.85
CA ASP A 76 -1.90 -22.59 3.20
C ASP A 76 -3.12 -21.69 2.99
N VAL A 77 -3.01 -20.40 3.33
CA VAL A 77 -4.07 -19.41 3.01
C VAL A 77 -4.24 -19.29 1.50
N GLU A 78 -3.15 -19.20 0.74
CA GLU A 78 -3.17 -19.13 -0.72
C GLU A 78 -3.75 -20.42 -1.35
N THR A 79 -3.35 -21.58 -0.86
CA THR A 79 -3.81 -22.90 -1.33
C THR A 79 -5.30 -23.08 -1.04
N ARG A 80 -5.75 -22.69 0.15
CA ARG A 80 -7.18 -22.73 0.52
C ARG A 80 -8.02 -21.79 -0.32
N LEU A 81 -7.49 -20.61 -0.66
CA LEU A 81 -8.14 -19.68 -1.56
C LEU A 81 -8.26 -20.27 -2.97
N LEU A 82 -7.22 -20.95 -3.45
CA LEU A 82 -7.23 -21.64 -4.74
C LEU A 82 -8.20 -22.83 -4.76
N GLU A 83 -8.28 -23.62 -3.68
CA GLU A 83 -9.25 -24.71 -3.54
C GLU A 83 -10.70 -24.19 -3.45
N GLU A 84 -10.92 -23.04 -2.80
CA GLU A 84 -12.23 -22.39 -2.75
C GLU A 84 -12.64 -21.86 -4.14
N ILE A 85 -11.69 -21.35 -4.92
CA ILE A 85 -11.90 -20.96 -6.33
C ILE A 85 -12.19 -22.18 -7.22
N ASP A 86 -11.42 -23.26 -7.09
CA ASP A 86 -11.61 -24.49 -7.89
C ASP A 86 -12.95 -25.17 -7.54
N SER A 87 -13.30 -25.21 -6.25
CA SER A 87 -14.61 -25.70 -5.80
C SER A 87 -15.76 -24.85 -6.29
N ALA A 88 -15.56 -23.57 -6.51
CA ALA A 88 -16.60 -22.66 -7.01
C ALA A 88 -16.61 -22.55 -8.55
N LEU A 89 -15.68 -23.23 -9.24
CA LEU A 89 -15.67 -23.41 -10.69
C LEU A 89 -16.46 -24.67 -11.16
N ASP A 90 -16.78 -25.62 -10.26
CA ASP A 90 -17.55 -26.86 -10.57
C ASP A 90 -19.08 -26.66 -10.47
N ASP A 91 -19.54 -25.67 -9.70
CA ASP A 91 -20.94 -25.31 -9.69
C ASP A 91 -21.22 -24.30 -10.82
N SER A 92 -22.31 -24.48 -11.56
CA SER A 92 -22.69 -23.64 -12.70
C SER A 92 -23.16 -22.23 -12.29
N THR A 93 -22.69 -21.76 -11.15
CA THR A 93 -22.97 -20.48 -10.52
C THR A 93 -21.78 -19.57 -10.83
N PRO A 94 -21.94 -18.46 -11.56
CA PRO A 94 -20.83 -17.62 -11.97
C PRO A 94 -20.06 -17.16 -10.72
N LEU A 95 -18.79 -17.55 -10.69
CA LEU A 95 -17.84 -17.36 -9.61
C LEU A 95 -17.77 -15.89 -9.19
N GLY A 96 -18.51 -15.51 -8.14
CA GLY A 96 -18.25 -14.36 -7.28
C GLY A 96 -18.11 -12.97 -7.92
N ALA A 97 -18.30 -12.80 -9.22
CA ALA A 97 -18.44 -11.51 -9.87
C ALA A 97 -19.88 -11.09 -9.68
N ARG A 98 -20.13 -9.94 -9.04
CA ARG A 98 -21.44 -9.31 -9.12
C ARG A 98 -21.80 -9.20 -10.61
N THR A 99 -22.79 -9.93 -11.09
CA THR A 99 -23.37 -9.64 -12.42
C THR A 99 -24.17 -8.34 -12.40
N ASP A 100 -24.45 -7.86 -11.19
CA ASP A 100 -25.36 -6.79 -10.90
C ASP A 100 -24.56 -5.53 -10.59
N LEU A 101 -24.27 -4.79 -11.67
CA LEU A 101 -23.82 -3.41 -11.61
C LEU A 101 -24.70 -2.59 -10.64
N ALA A 102 -24.08 -1.80 -9.77
CA ALA A 102 -24.77 -0.86 -8.88
C ALA A 102 -24.28 0.57 -9.06
N VAL A 103 -25.05 1.51 -8.52
CA VAL A 103 -24.65 2.91 -8.39
C VAL A 103 -23.40 2.99 -7.51
N ASP A 104 -22.51 3.91 -7.86
CA ASP A 104 -21.18 4.13 -7.27
C ASP A 104 -20.14 3.02 -7.53
N ASP A 105 -20.44 2.03 -8.36
CA ASP A 105 -19.41 1.11 -8.86
C ASP A 105 -18.48 1.83 -9.83
N GLN A 106 -17.18 1.54 -9.72
CA GLN A 106 -16.17 1.94 -10.71
C GLN A 106 -16.12 0.92 -11.83
N VAL A 107 -16.12 1.40 -13.07
CA VAL A 107 -16.20 0.58 -14.28
C VAL A 107 -15.28 1.11 -15.36
N ALA A 108 -14.92 0.25 -16.31
CA ALA A 108 -14.46 0.71 -17.61
C ALA A 108 -15.70 0.93 -18.50
N ALA A 109 -15.89 2.14 -19.01
CA ALA A 109 -17.05 2.48 -19.84
C ALA A 109 -16.60 2.99 -21.21
N LYS A 110 -17.20 2.45 -22.29
CA LYS A 110 -16.93 2.90 -23.65
C LYS A 110 -17.82 4.09 -23.98
N VAL A 111 -17.22 5.24 -24.21
CA VAL A 111 -17.95 6.47 -24.53
C VAL A 111 -18.04 6.64 -26.03
N ALA A 112 -19.28 6.66 -26.55
CA ALA A 112 -19.56 6.65 -27.99
C ALA A 112 -18.98 7.86 -28.76
N SER A 113 -18.79 9.02 -28.12
CA SER A 113 -18.31 10.22 -28.81
C SER A 113 -16.87 10.11 -29.32
N HIS A 114 -16.04 9.31 -28.65
CA HIS A 114 -14.65 9.10 -29.03
C HIS A 114 -14.23 7.63 -29.11
N GLY A 115 -15.13 6.69 -28.77
CA GLY A 115 -14.87 5.25 -28.82
C GLY A 115 -13.90 4.72 -27.77
N LEU A 116 -13.31 5.60 -26.95
CA LEU A 116 -12.40 5.26 -25.86
C LEU A 116 -13.12 4.64 -24.66
N TRP A 117 -12.45 3.69 -24.03
CA TRP A 117 -12.82 3.13 -22.73
C TRP A 117 -12.18 3.97 -21.63
N ILE A 118 -12.97 4.48 -20.70
CA ILE A 118 -12.52 5.33 -19.60
C ILE A 118 -12.89 4.74 -18.24
N LEU A 119 -12.17 5.11 -17.19
CA LEU A 119 -12.57 4.87 -15.82
C LEU A 119 -13.76 5.79 -15.52
N ALA A 120 -14.88 5.18 -15.15
CA ALA A 120 -16.09 5.91 -14.86
C ALA A 120 -16.73 5.37 -13.58
N ARG A 121 -17.56 6.20 -12.96
CA ARG A 121 -18.41 5.81 -11.84
C ARG A 121 -19.86 5.73 -12.29
N VAL A 122 -20.55 4.66 -11.93
CA VAL A 122 -21.98 4.51 -12.23
C VAL A 122 -22.80 5.48 -11.38
N VAL A 123 -23.66 6.26 -12.02
CA VAL A 123 -24.58 7.19 -11.32
C VAL A 123 -26.04 6.83 -11.49
N GLY A 124 -26.37 6.02 -12.51
CA GLY A 124 -27.73 5.57 -12.75
C GLY A 124 -27.77 4.32 -13.63
N ILE A 125 -28.73 3.45 -13.37
CA ILE A 125 -28.90 2.19 -14.12
C ILE A 125 -30.34 2.15 -14.64
N GLN A 126 -30.47 1.97 -15.94
CA GLN A 126 -31.73 1.75 -16.65
C GLN A 126 -31.66 0.37 -17.31
N SER A 127 -32.76 -0.08 -17.95
CA SER A 127 -32.84 -1.43 -18.52
C SER A 127 -31.75 -1.71 -19.57
N ASP A 128 -31.53 -0.79 -20.51
CA ASP A 128 -30.57 -0.97 -21.62
C ASP A 128 -29.35 -0.04 -21.55
N ASP A 129 -29.46 1.01 -20.75
CA ASP A 129 -28.47 2.08 -20.67
C ASP A 129 -27.97 2.25 -19.22
N VAL A 130 -26.70 2.62 -19.10
CA VAL A 130 -26.06 2.98 -17.84
C VAL A 130 -25.63 4.44 -17.95
N GLU A 131 -25.95 5.24 -16.93
CA GLU A 131 -25.43 6.59 -16.78
C GLU A 131 -24.15 6.51 -15.95
N VAL A 132 -23.05 6.99 -16.52
CA VAL A 132 -21.72 6.96 -15.92
C VAL A 132 -21.11 8.35 -15.90
N GLU A 133 -20.22 8.59 -14.96
CA GLU A 133 -19.51 9.84 -14.75
C GLU A 133 -18.02 9.61 -14.91
N ASP A 134 -17.35 10.42 -15.74
CA ASP A 134 -15.89 10.37 -15.90
C ASP A 134 -15.20 10.80 -14.60
N VAL A 135 -14.24 9.99 -14.14
CA VAL A 135 -13.51 10.26 -12.90
C VAL A 135 -12.40 11.30 -13.06
N ASP A 136 -11.97 11.59 -14.29
CA ASP A 136 -10.86 12.51 -14.60
C ASP A 136 -11.37 13.93 -14.96
N ASP A 137 -12.63 14.07 -15.35
CA ASP A 137 -13.20 15.38 -15.70
C ASP A 137 -13.60 16.15 -14.43
N ASP A 138 -12.97 17.30 -14.20
CA ASP A 138 -13.29 18.20 -13.06
C ASP A 138 -14.77 18.62 -13.01
N ASN A 139 -15.46 18.61 -14.15
CA ASN A 139 -16.90 18.92 -14.22
C ASN A 139 -17.78 17.69 -14.03
N LEU A 140 -17.18 16.52 -13.79
CA LEU A 140 -17.86 15.25 -13.57
C LEU A 140 -18.86 14.97 -14.70
N ARG A 141 -18.33 15.00 -15.92
CA ARG A 141 -19.14 14.88 -17.13
C ARG A 141 -19.83 13.52 -17.17
N ARG A 142 -21.14 13.55 -17.42
CA ARG A 142 -21.97 12.36 -17.49
C ARG A 142 -22.18 11.88 -18.91
N PHE A 143 -22.17 10.56 -19.06
CA PHE A 143 -22.38 9.86 -20.31
C PHE A 143 -23.47 8.81 -20.13
N LYS A 144 -24.31 8.66 -21.15
CA LYS A 144 -25.23 7.53 -21.26
C LYS A 144 -24.60 6.51 -22.20
N VAL A 145 -24.25 5.34 -21.68
CA VAL A 145 -23.58 4.25 -22.41
C VAL A 145 -24.47 3.01 -22.44
N LYS A 146 -24.25 2.10 -23.39
CA LYS A 146 -24.97 0.83 -23.44
C LYS A 146 -24.49 -0.12 -22.35
N ARG A 147 -25.36 -0.99 -21.86
CA ARG A 147 -24.96 -1.99 -20.84
C ARG A 147 -23.82 -2.90 -21.29
N HIS A 148 -23.70 -3.20 -22.59
CA HIS A 148 -22.58 -3.96 -23.15
C HIS A 148 -21.29 -3.14 -23.36
N ASP A 149 -21.38 -1.82 -23.23
CA ASP A 149 -20.26 -0.87 -23.27
C ASP A 149 -19.77 -0.53 -21.85
N VAL A 150 -20.09 -1.39 -20.86
CA VAL A 150 -19.64 -1.27 -19.47
C VAL A 150 -19.00 -2.58 -19.04
N LEU A 151 -17.74 -2.50 -18.59
CA LEU A 151 -17.03 -3.62 -17.98
C LEU A 151 -16.87 -3.35 -16.49
N GLN A 152 -17.23 -4.34 -15.68
CA GLN A 152 -17.03 -4.27 -14.25
C GLN A 152 -15.57 -4.48 -13.89
N LEU A 153 -15.10 -3.69 -12.91
CA LEU A 153 -13.75 -3.81 -12.39
C LEU A 153 -13.79 -4.60 -11.07
N PRO A 154 -12.83 -5.50 -10.82
CA PRO A 154 -12.72 -6.19 -9.54
C PRO A 154 -12.51 -5.18 -8.41
N ARG A 155 -13.36 -5.23 -7.37
CA ARG A 155 -13.32 -4.27 -6.24
C ARG A 155 -13.18 -4.97 -4.91
N GLU A 156 -13.96 -6.02 -4.70
CA GLU A 156 -13.95 -6.77 -3.44
C GLU A 156 -12.81 -7.78 -3.40
N PRO A 157 -12.29 -8.16 -2.22
CA PRO A 157 -11.21 -9.14 -2.10
C PRO A 157 -11.50 -10.47 -2.81
N SER A 158 -12.75 -10.92 -2.81
CA SER A 158 -13.18 -12.12 -3.55
C SER A 158 -13.09 -11.94 -5.06
N GLU A 159 -13.49 -10.78 -5.59
CA GLU A 159 -13.40 -10.48 -7.03
C GLU A 159 -11.95 -10.36 -7.48
N ILE A 160 -11.09 -9.76 -6.64
CA ILE A 160 -9.65 -9.68 -6.87
C ILE A 160 -9.01 -11.08 -6.89
N ALA A 161 -9.44 -11.97 -5.98
CA ALA A 161 -8.99 -13.36 -5.97
C ALA A 161 -9.38 -14.11 -7.24
N VAL A 162 -10.61 -13.92 -7.72
CA VAL A 162 -11.08 -14.46 -9.01
C VAL A 162 -10.25 -13.90 -10.16
N ALA A 163 -10.08 -12.58 -10.23
CA ALA A 163 -9.26 -11.93 -11.26
C ALA A 163 -7.82 -12.49 -11.30
N ARG A 164 -7.21 -12.71 -10.13
CA ARG A 164 -5.88 -13.33 -10.02
C ARG A 164 -5.86 -14.74 -10.62
N ALA A 165 -6.89 -15.54 -10.35
CA ALA A 165 -6.96 -16.91 -10.85
C ALA A 165 -7.26 -16.98 -12.35
N THR A 166 -7.98 -15.99 -12.90
CA THR A 166 -8.43 -15.92 -14.29
C THR A 166 -7.40 -15.26 -15.21
N TYR A 167 -6.80 -14.13 -14.82
CA TYR A 167 -5.89 -13.36 -15.67
C TYR A 167 -4.49 -13.98 -15.69
N LYS A 168 -4.34 -15.03 -16.50
CA LYS A 168 -3.09 -15.77 -16.70
C LYS A 168 -2.61 -15.65 -18.14
N PRO A 169 -1.29 -15.64 -18.40
CA PRO A 169 -0.79 -15.58 -19.76
C PRO A 169 -1.30 -16.73 -20.63
N PRO A 170 -1.60 -16.50 -21.92
CA PRO A 170 -1.56 -15.23 -22.66
C PRO A 170 -2.94 -14.55 -22.75
N ALA A 171 -3.70 -14.47 -21.64
CA ALA A 171 -5.05 -13.91 -21.65
C ALA A 171 -5.07 -12.46 -22.18
N MET A 172 -6.10 -12.14 -22.94
CA MET A 172 -6.38 -10.79 -23.41
C MET A 172 -7.33 -10.11 -22.44
N VAL A 173 -7.00 -8.89 -22.03
CA VAL A 173 -7.75 -8.10 -21.04
C VAL A 173 -7.91 -6.66 -21.50
N PHE A 174 -8.81 -5.92 -20.87
CA PHE A 174 -8.78 -4.45 -20.88
C PHE A 174 -8.07 -3.96 -19.63
N ALA A 175 -6.97 -3.23 -19.78
CA ALA A 175 -6.19 -2.70 -18.68
C ALA A 175 -6.08 -1.18 -18.77
N MET A 176 -6.12 -0.50 -17.62
CA MET A 176 -5.84 0.93 -17.55
C MET A 176 -4.38 1.20 -17.90
N TYR A 177 -4.14 2.15 -18.81
CA TYR A 177 -2.76 2.55 -19.12
C TYR A 177 -2.19 3.41 -17.98
N PRO A 178 -0.91 3.22 -17.58
CA PRO A 178 -0.35 3.94 -16.44
C PRO A 178 -0.48 5.46 -16.55
N GLU A 179 -0.73 6.10 -15.41
CA GLU A 179 -0.87 7.57 -15.30
C GLU A 179 -2.01 8.16 -16.15
N THR A 180 -2.96 7.33 -16.58
CA THR A 180 -4.17 7.77 -17.29
C THR A 180 -5.41 7.14 -16.67
N THR A 181 -6.57 7.59 -17.12
CA THR A 181 -7.88 7.02 -16.78
C THR A 181 -8.50 6.25 -17.95
N SER A 182 -7.70 5.85 -18.94
CA SER A 182 -8.16 5.16 -20.15
C SER A 182 -7.75 3.69 -20.17
N PHE A 183 -8.63 2.83 -20.70
CA PHE A 183 -8.41 1.40 -20.82
C PHE A 183 -8.11 1.00 -22.27
N TYR A 184 -7.16 0.09 -22.41
CA TYR A 184 -6.72 -0.43 -23.70
C TYR A 184 -6.60 -1.95 -23.65
N LYS A 185 -6.69 -2.57 -24.82
CA LYS A 185 -6.47 -4.01 -24.96
C LYS A 185 -5.01 -4.33 -24.64
N ALA A 186 -4.80 -5.32 -23.78
CA ALA A 186 -3.49 -5.75 -23.37
C ALA A 186 -3.40 -7.28 -23.24
N GLU A 187 -2.23 -7.84 -23.49
CA GLU A 187 -1.91 -9.24 -23.26
C GLU A 187 -1.27 -9.41 -21.89
N VAL A 188 -1.78 -10.33 -21.08
CA VAL A 188 -1.16 -10.73 -19.82
C VAL A 188 0.12 -11.52 -20.11
N VAL A 189 1.27 -11.03 -19.62
CA VAL A 189 2.59 -11.64 -19.86
C VAL A 189 3.17 -12.35 -18.65
N ALA A 190 2.66 -12.08 -17.44
CA ALA A 190 2.98 -12.84 -16.24
C ALA A 190 1.76 -12.96 -15.30
N PRO A 191 1.68 -14.04 -14.50
CA PRO A 191 0.67 -14.15 -13.45
C PRO A 191 0.72 -12.95 -12.49
N ALA A 192 -0.43 -12.64 -11.89
CA ALA A 192 -0.50 -11.56 -10.92
C ALA A 192 0.30 -11.87 -9.64
N HIS A 193 0.96 -10.85 -9.10
CA HIS A 193 1.79 -10.93 -7.89
C HIS A 193 1.57 -9.70 -7.01
N ILE A 194 1.99 -9.79 -5.75
CA ILE A 194 1.91 -8.66 -4.81
C ILE A 194 3.09 -7.72 -5.10
N SER A 195 2.78 -6.47 -5.40
CA SER A 195 3.76 -5.39 -5.60
C SER A 195 4.41 -4.93 -4.29
N VAL A 196 5.45 -4.10 -4.38
CA VAL A 196 6.14 -3.51 -3.22
C VAL A 196 5.20 -2.67 -2.36
N THR A 197 4.17 -2.07 -2.94
CA THR A 197 3.14 -1.29 -2.23
C THR A 197 2.06 -2.16 -1.58
N GLY A 198 2.12 -3.48 -1.75
CA GLY A 198 1.16 -4.43 -1.19
C GLY A 198 -0.07 -4.68 -2.05
N GLU A 199 -0.10 -4.19 -3.29
CA GLU A 199 -1.24 -4.36 -4.21
C GLU A 199 -1.03 -5.50 -5.18
N ASP A 200 -2.11 -6.18 -5.54
CA ASP A 200 -2.08 -7.21 -6.58
C ASP A 200 -1.97 -6.60 -7.96
N VAL A 201 -0.85 -6.88 -8.63
CA VAL A 201 -0.52 -6.35 -9.95
C VAL A 201 -0.32 -7.48 -10.95
N CYS A 202 -0.75 -7.25 -12.18
CA CYS A 202 -0.50 -8.11 -13.32
C CYS A 202 0.45 -7.39 -14.29
N LEU A 203 1.41 -8.13 -14.88
CA LEU A 203 2.24 -7.57 -15.96
C LEU A 203 1.52 -7.78 -17.29
N VAL A 204 1.32 -6.69 -18.02
CA VAL A 204 0.66 -6.71 -19.33
C VAL A 204 1.49 -6.00 -20.39
N ARG A 205 1.28 -6.35 -21.66
CA ARG A 205 1.77 -5.60 -22.82
C ARG A 205 0.60 -5.01 -23.58
N PHE A 206 0.65 -3.71 -23.83
CA PHE A 206 -0.33 -3.03 -24.67
C PHE A 206 0.06 -3.17 -26.14
N ALA A 207 -0.92 -3.36 -27.03
CA ALA A 207 -0.64 -3.64 -28.44
C ALA A 207 0.07 -2.49 -29.18
N ASP A 208 -0.23 -1.23 -28.81
CA ASP A 208 0.24 -0.02 -29.49
C ASP A 208 1.31 0.74 -28.69
N ASP A 209 2.00 0.06 -27.78
CA ASP A 209 2.95 0.64 -26.82
C ASP A 209 4.41 0.32 -27.18
N GLU A 210 4.68 0.25 -28.49
CA GLU A 210 6.02 0.01 -29.02
C GLU A 210 6.89 1.26 -28.82
N ASP A 211 8.07 1.08 -28.22
CA ASP A 211 9.02 2.18 -28.06
C ASP A 211 9.80 2.47 -29.35
N ASP A 212 10.64 3.51 -29.34
CA ASP A 212 11.44 3.92 -30.50
C ASP A 212 12.42 2.82 -30.98
N GLU A 213 12.69 1.80 -30.16
CA GLU A 213 13.56 0.66 -30.46
C GLU A 213 12.79 -0.58 -30.95
N GLY A 214 11.46 -0.51 -30.99
CA GLY A 214 10.59 -1.59 -31.43
C GLY A 214 10.21 -2.58 -30.33
N ASN A 215 10.44 -2.25 -29.06
CA ASN A 215 10.11 -3.13 -27.94
C ASN A 215 8.72 -2.82 -27.38
N LEU A 216 7.97 -3.87 -27.03
CA LEU A 216 6.72 -3.76 -26.27
C LEU A 216 6.99 -4.00 -24.78
N PRO A 217 7.08 -2.93 -23.95
CA PRO A 217 7.41 -3.04 -22.55
C PRO A 217 6.26 -3.71 -21.77
N ALA A 218 6.63 -4.50 -20.76
CA ALA A 218 5.65 -5.03 -19.82
C ALA A 218 5.36 -3.98 -18.73
N ARG A 219 4.09 -3.68 -18.49
CA ARG A 219 3.64 -2.68 -17.51
C ARG A 219 2.91 -3.36 -16.35
N PRO A 220 3.25 -3.04 -15.09
CA PRO A 220 2.52 -3.53 -13.93
C PRO A 220 1.22 -2.74 -13.72
N ILE A 221 0.08 -3.42 -13.84
CA ILE A 221 -1.24 -2.82 -13.66
C ILE A 221 -1.94 -3.48 -12.46
N PRO A 222 -2.45 -2.72 -11.47
CA PRO A 222 -3.26 -3.27 -10.38
C PRO A 222 -4.48 -4.03 -10.90
N LEU A 223 -4.81 -5.19 -10.33
CA LEU A 223 -5.95 -6.03 -10.75
C LEU A 223 -7.29 -5.28 -10.74
N ARG A 224 -7.47 -4.34 -9.79
CA ARG A 224 -8.64 -3.46 -9.71
C ARG A 224 -8.81 -2.51 -10.90
N PHE A 225 -7.82 -2.42 -11.79
CA PHE A 225 -7.83 -1.66 -13.03
C PHE A 225 -7.67 -2.55 -14.27
N ILE A 226 -8.05 -3.82 -14.14
CA ILE A 226 -8.09 -4.78 -15.23
C ILE A 226 -9.49 -5.37 -15.30
N ALA A 227 -10.09 -5.34 -16.48
CA ALA A 227 -11.36 -5.98 -16.77
C ALA A 227 -11.16 -7.16 -17.73
N GLU A 228 -12.04 -8.15 -17.62
CA GLU A 228 -12.12 -9.23 -18.59
C GLU A 228 -12.51 -8.68 -19.97
N LEU A 229 -11.87 -9.18 -21.03
CA LEU A 229 -12.24 -8.84 -22.39
C LEU A 229 -13.47 -9.67 -22.81
N PRO A 230 -14.64 -9.06 -23.10
CA PRO A 230 -15.79 -9.83 -23.53
C PRO A 230 -15.55 -10.47 -24.91
N PRO A 231 -16.13 -11.65 -25.17
CA PRO A 231 -15.89 -12.44 -26.40
C PRO A 231 -16.38 -11.79 -27.71
N HIS A 232 -17.06 -10.64 -27.64
CA HIS A 232 -17.74 -10.00 -28.78
C HIS A 232 -17.27 -8.56 -29.07
N ILE A 233 -16.10 -8.15 -28.54
CA ILE A 233 -15.53 -6.81 -28.77
C ILE A 233 -14.29 -6.87 -29.67
#